data_AF-A0A1S3MIT1-F1
#
_entry.id   AF-A0A1S3MIT1-F1
#
_cell.length_a   1.000
_cell.length_b   1.000
_cell.length_c   1.000
_cell.angle_alpha   90.00
_cell.angle_beta   90.00
_cell.angle_gamma   90.00
#
_symmetry.space_group_name_H-M   'P 1'
#
loop_
_entity.id
_entity.type
_entity.pdbx_description
1 polymer ?
#
loop_
_entity_poly.entity_id
_entity_poly.type
_entity_poly.pdbx_seq_one_letter_code
_entity_poly.pdbx_strand_id
1 'polypeptide(L)'
;MWDIRDSAIFEGPEGAKRLSLDVHGVGPHFFSERLFAAVCGKPAPPLNLEEVSHTTLKAHLENIKKAEDLSEVKNKLEESVDWLSLLGLKRIVVKTMEDRDGVVELVAQQFVQGSMQVALEHRFKYGLNSLGLLEASGNHPDSF
;
A
#
# COMPACT_ATOMS: atom_id res chain seq x y z
N MET A 1 5.95 32.32 -15.80
CA MET A 1 6.52 31.10 -16.41
C MET A 1 7.71 30.74 -15.54
N TRP A 2 7.51 29.83 -14.58
CA TRP A 2 8.55 29.48 -13.61
C TRP A 2 9.40 28.36 -14.23
N ASP A 3 10.61 28.73 -14.63
CA ASP A 3 11.64 27.86 -15.17
C ASP A 3 12.27 27.13 -13.99
N ILE A 4 12.09 25.81 -13.91
CA ILE A 4 12.77 24.95 -12.91
C ILE A 4 14.21 24.76 -13.43
N ARG A 5 14.98 25.84 -13.38
CA ARG A 5 16.44 25.84 -13.57
C ARG A 5 17.06 26.18 -12.23
N ASP A 6 17.19 25.17 -11.40
CA ASP A 6 18.32 24.96 -10.48
C ASP A 6 17.99 23.74 -9.63
N SER A 7 18.40 22.57 -10.14
CA SER A 7 18.41 21.31 -9.41
C SER A 7 19.37 21.43 -8.23
N ALA A 8 18.85 21.82 -7.07
CA ALA A 8 19.56 21.72 -5.81
C ALA A 8 19.79 20.23 -5.49
N ILE A 9 20.98 19.72 -5.84
CA ILE A 9 21.41 18.37 -5.49
C ILE A 9 21.52 18.33 -3.96
N PHE A 10 20.60 17.65 -3.31
CA PHE A 10 20.71 17.36 -1.88
C PHE A 10 21.79 16.28 -1.67
N GLU A 11 23.00 16.70 -1.32
CA GLU A 11 24.07 15.77 -0.94
C GLU A 11 23.84 15.31 0.51
N GLY A 12 23.33 14.08 0.65
CA GLY A 12 23.23 13.42 1.95
C GLY A 12 24.62 13.07 2.54
N PRO A 13 24.68 12.74 3.85
CA PRO A 13 25.93 12.41 4.55
C PRO A 13 26.66 11.22 3.91
N GLU A 14 27.98 11.15 4.15
CA GLU A 14 28.87 10.14 3.55
C GLU A 14 28.36 8.71 3.84
N GLY A 15 28.05 7.96 2.77
CA GLY A 15 27.42 6.62 2.84
C GLY A 15 25.90 6.60 2.58
N ALA A 16 25.24 7.74 2.45
CA ALA A 16 23.83 7.81 2.05
C ALA A 16 23.67 7.46 0.56
N LYS A 17 22.76 6.53 0.23
CA LYS A 17 22.35 6.29 -1.15
C LYS A 17 21.61 7.53 -1.66
N ARG A 18 22.14 8.18 -2.70
CA ARG A 18 21.56 9.37 -3.33
C ARG A 18 20.23 9.01 -3.99
N LEU A 19 19.13 9.61 -3.53
CA LEU A 19 17.86 9.66 -4.25
C LEU A 19 17.91 10.92 -5.13
N SER A 20 18.05 10.74 -6.44
CA SER A 20 17.95 11.83 -7.41
C SER A 20 16.55 11.83 -8.02
N LEU A 21 15.81 12.93 -7.84
CA LEU A 21 14.59 13.24 -8.58
C LEU A 21 14.98 14.20 -9.72
N ASP A 22 15.83 13.71 -10.62
CA ASP A 22 16.25 14.45 -11.81
C ASP A 22 15.26 14.17 -12.96
N VAL A 23 14.90 15.20 -13.72
CA VAL A 23 14.10 15.11 -14.95
C VAL A 23 14.78 14.25 -16.04
N HIS A 24 16.06 13.95 -15.89
CA HIS A 24 16.82 13.00 -16.72
C HIS A 24 17.12 11.66 -16.03
N GLY A 25 16.68 11.48 -14.78
CA GLY A 25 16.81 10.23 -14.04
C GLY A 25 15.80 9.19 -14.51
N VAL A 26 16.14 7.91 -14.38
CA VAL A 26 15.15 6.83 -14.49
C VAL A 26 14.12 7.07 -13.40
N GLY A 27 12.86 7.31 -13.78
CA GLY A 27 11.73 7.50 -12.88
C GLY A 27 11.71 6.44 -11.77
N PRO A 28 11.14 6.69 -10.58
CA PRO A 28 11.22 5.76 -9.47
C PRO A 28 10.28 4.57 -9.71
N HIS A 29 10.67 3.69 -10.64
CA HIS A 29 10.22 2.30 -10.75
C HIS A 29 10.67 1.45 -9.55
N PHE A 30 11.17 2.10 -8.50
CA PHE A 30 11.52 1.50 -7.22
C PHE A 30 10.29 1.28 -6.32
N PHE A 31 9.24 2.08 -6.48
CA PHE A 31 8.03 1.96 -5.68
C PHE A 31 7.05 0.97 -6.29
N SER A 32 6.32 0.24 -5.44
CA SER A 32 5.16 -0.50 -5.90
C SER A 32 4.12 0.46 -6.45
N GLU A 33 3.37 0.01 -7.45
CA GLU A 33 2.33 0.81 -8.09
C GLU A 33 1.31 1.37 -7.07
N ARG A 34 0.96 0.57 -6.05
CA ARG A 34 0.10 1.00 -4.94
C ARG A 34 0.70 2.15 -4.12
N LEU A 35 1.99 2.06 -3.80
CA LEU A 35 2.66 3.11 -3.03
C LEU A 35 2.73 4.41 -3.84
N PHE A 36 3.06 4.32 -5.12
CA PHE A 36 3.10 5.48 -6.00
C PHE A 36 1.70 6.11 -6.17
N ALA A 37 0.67 5.29 -6.41
CA ALA A 37 -0.71 5.75 -6.46
C ALA A 37 -1.12 6.49 -5.16
N ALA A 38 -0.76 5.95 -4.00
CA ALA A 38 -1.06 6.56 -2.71
C ALA A 38 -0.31 7.88 -2.45
N VAL A 39 0.91 8.02 -2.99
CA VAL A 39 1.69 9.28 -2.99
C VAL A 39 1.00 10.32 -3.87
N CYS A 40 0.57 9.94 -5.08
CA CYS A 40 -0.10 10.82 -6.04
C CYS A 40 -1.58 11.10 -5.68
N GLY A 41 -2.11 10.53 -4.60
CA GLY A 41 -3.52 10.65 -4.23
C GLY A 41 -4.49 9.95 -5.19
N LYS A 42 -4.00 9.01 -6.00
CA LYS A 42 -4.80 8.22 -6.95
C LYS A 42 -5.41 6.99 -6.25
N PRO A 43 -6.55 6.48 -6.74
CA PRO A 43 -7.08 5.21 -6.26
C PRO A 43 -6.06 4.10 -6.50
N ALA A 44 -5.84 3.29 -5.46
CA ALA A 44 -4.91 2.19 -5.55
C ALA A 44 -5.48 1.06 -6.44
N PRO A 45 -4.63 0.31 -7.16
CA PRO A 45 -5.09 -0.83 -7.97
C PRO A 45 -5.76 -1.91 -7.11
N PRO A 46 -6.55 -2.83 -7.73
CA PRO A 46 -7.09 -4.00 -7.05
C PRO A 46 -6.00 -4.77 -6.33
N LEU A 47 -6.27 -5.23 -5.12
CA LEU A 47 -5.24 -5.81 -4.28
C LEU A 47 -4.93 -7.26 -4.67
N ASN A 48 -3.67 -7.54 -4.95
CA ASN A 48 -3.18 -8.90 -5.09
C ASN A 48 -2.73 -9.43 -3.71
N LEU A 49 -3.10 -10.66 -3.35
CA LEU A 49 -2.63 -11.33 -2.12
C LEU A 49 -1.11 -11.49 -2.07
N GLU A 50 -0.42 -11.38 -3.20
CA GLU A 50 1.04 -11.30 -3.26
C GLU A 50 1.61 -10.03 -2.60
N GLU A 51 0.84 -8.96 -2.50
CA GLU A 51 1.23 -7.72 -1.82
C GLU A 51 1.23 -7.85 -0.29
N VAL A 52 0.60 -8.90 0.26
CA VAL A 52 0.60 -9.19 1.70
C VAL A 52 1.95 -9.80 2.08
N SER A 53 2.83 -8.97 2.64
CA SER A 53 4.18 -9.37 3.07
C SER A 53 4.18 -10.38 4.24
N HIS A 54 3.12 -10.42 5.03
CA HIS A 54 3.03 -11.31 6.18
C HIS A 54 2.56 -12.70 5.78
N THR A 55 3.48 -13.68 5.84
CA THR A 55 3.25 -15.05 5.37
C THR A 55 2.11 -15.78 6.09
N THR A 56 2.01 -15.64 7.42
CA THR A 56 0.92 -16.26 8.20
C THR A 56 -0.45 -15.72 7.80
N LEU A 57 -0.62 -14.39 7.80
CA LEU A 57 -1.85 -13.74 7.35
C LEU A 57 -2.21 -14.15 5.92
N LYS A 58 -1.23 -14.18 5.00
CA LYS A 58 -1.44 -14.63 3.63
C LYS A 58 -1.97 -16.06 3.57
N ALA A 59 -1.43 -16.97 4.38
CA ALA A 59 -1.91 -18.35 4.46
C ALA A 59 -3.36 -18.43 4.97
N HIS A 60 -3.72 -17.65 5.99
CA HIS A 60 -5.10 -17.56 6.48
C HIS A 60 -6.06 -17.07 5.39
N LEU A 61 -5.68 -16.02 4.66
CA LEU A 61 -6.48 -15.45 3.58
C LEU A 61 -6.67 -16.44 2.41
N GLU A 62 -5.60 -17.13 2.01
CA GLU A 62 -5.65 -18.19 0.99
C GLU A 62 -6.55 -19.35 1.44
N ASN A 63 -6.46 -19.75 2.71
CA ASN A 63 -7.32 -20.79 3.25
C ASN A 63 -8.79 -20.37 3.19
N ILE A 64 -9.12 -19.15 3.63
CA ILE A 64 -10.49 -18.60 3.55
C ILE A 64 -10.96 -18.60 2.10
N LYS A 65 -10.15 -18.11 1.15
CA LYS A 65 -10.47 -18.06 -0.28
C LYS A 65 -10.72 -19.44 -0.91
N LYS A 66 -10.01 -20.48 -0.44
CA LYS A 66 -10.16 -21.86 -0.91
C LYS A 66 -11.35 -22.61 -0.31
N ALA A 67 -12.04 -22.03 0.67
CA ALA A 67 -13.20 -22.68 1.27
C ALA A 67 -14.31 -22.89 0.24
N GLU A 68 -14.91 -24.08 0.23
CA GLU A 68 -15.92 -24.47 -0.75
C GLU A 68 -17.35 -24.15 -0.28
N ASP A 69 -17.54 -24.06 1.04
CA ASP A 69 -18.85 -23.80 1.64
C ASP A 69 -18.81 -22.76 2.78
N LEU A 70 -19.99 -22.23 3.13
CA LEU A 70 -20.13 -21.19 4.16
C LEU A 70 -19.78 -21.66 5.57
N SER A 71 -19.89 -22.95 5.87
CA SER A 71 -19.49 -23.52 7.16
C SER A 71 -17.96 -23.54 7.29
N GLU A 72 -17.28 -23.95 6.21
CA GLU A 72 -15.82 -23.93 6.13
C GLU A 72 -15.27 -22.50 6.17
N VAL A 73 -15.93 -21.54 5.50
CA VAL A 73 -15.57 -20.12 5.60
C VAL A 73 -15.66 -19.62 7.04
N LYS A 74 -16.73 -19.97 7.77
CA LYS A 74 -16.89 -19.57 9.19
C LYS A 74 -15.80 -20.15 10.07
N ASN A 75 -15.50 -21.45 9.93
CA ASN A 75 -14.42 -22.09 10.69
C ASN A 75 -13.07 -21.41 10.45
N LYS A 76 -12.73 -21.13 9.19
CA LYS A 76 -11.47 -20.45 8.84
C LYS A 76 -11.41 -19.00 9.30
N LEU A 77 -12.56 -18.31 9.35
CA LEU A 77 -12.65 -16.96 9.95
C LEU A 77 -12.44 -17.01 11.46
N GLU A 78 -12.97 -18.02 12.15
CA GLU A 78 -12.74 -18.25 13.58
C GLU A 78 -11.26 -18.57 13.86
N GLU A 79 -10.62 -19.40 13.05
CA GLU A 79 -9.17 -19.67 13.12
C GLU A 79 -8.32 -18.40 12.88
N SER A 80 -8.87 -17.44 12.14
CA SER A 80 -8.21 -16.19 11.79
C SER A 80 -8.64 -15.01 12.68
N VAL A 81 -9.36 -15.27 13.78
CA VAL A 81 -9.96 -14.23 14.62
C VAL A 81 -8.94 -13.25 15.17
N ASP A 82 -7.71 -13.67 15.48
CA ASP A 82 -6.67 -12.78 16.00
C ASP A 82 -6.28 -11.72 14.96
N TRP A 83 -6.17 -12.10 13.69
CA TRP A 83 -5.92 -11.17 12.59
C TRP A 83 -7.09 -10.23 12.35
N LEU A 84 -8.31 -10.76 12.36
CA LEU A 84 -9.51 -9.93 12.25
C LEU A 84 -9.63 -8.96 13.44
N SER A 85 -9.20 -9.39 14.63
CA SER A 85 -9.13 -8.57 15.84
C SER A 85 -8.16 -7.41 15.70
N LEU A 86 -6.94 -7.73 15.26
CA LEU A 86 -5.87 -6.76 15.05
C LEU A 86 -6.29 -5.67 14.05
N LEU A 87 -7.03 -6.06 13.01
CA LEU A 87 -7.49 -5.16 11.96
C LEU A 87 -8.85 -4.49 12.25
N GLY A 88 -9.45 -4.75 13.41
CA GLY A 88 -10.75 -4.16 13.79
C GLY A 88 -11.97 -4.75 13.06
N LEU A 89 -11.82 -5.93 12.46
CA LEU A 89 -12.79 -6.59 11.57
C LEU A 89 -13.58 -7.73 12.23
N LYS A 90 -13.69 -7.77 13.57
CA LYS A 90 -14.34 -8.85 14.35
C LYS A 90 -15.81 -9.12 14.02
N ARG A 91 -16.52 -8.20 13.37
CA ARG A 91 -17.99 -8.25 13.17
C ARG A 91 -18.40 -8.55 11.72
N ILE A 92 -17.49 -9.07 10.92
CA ILE A 92 -17.78 -9.46 9.55
C ILE A 92 -18.77 -10.63 9.55
N VAL A 93 -19.85 -10.49 8.78
CA VAL A 93 -20.85 -11.54 8.59
C VAL A 93 -20.80 -11.96 7.12
N VAL A 94 -20.43 -13.21 6.87
CA VAL A 94 -20.43 -13.81 5.53
C VAL A 94 -21.74 -14.56 5.34
N LYS A 95 -22.52 -14.18 4.32
CA LYS A 95 -23.78 -14.84 3.94
C LYS A 95 -23.69 -15.51 2.58
N THR A 96 -22.80 -15.04 1.71
CA THR A 96 -22.56 -15.61 0.39
C THR A 96 -21.07 -15.87 0.13
N MET A 97 -20.75 -16.56 -0.97
CA MET A 97 -19.35 -16.80 -1.36
C MET A 97 -18.71 -15.54 -1.97
N GLU A 98 -19.51 -14.62 -2.49
CA GLU A 98 -19.05 -13.28 -2.88
C GLU A 98 -18.64 -12.48 -1.65
N ASP A 99 -19.38 -12.58 -0.54
CA ASP A 99 -18.99 -11.96 0.72
C ASP A 99 -17.63 -12.50 1.21
N ARG A 100 -17.35 -13.80 1.04
CA ARG A 100 -16.04 -14.40 1.37
C ARG A 100 -14.91 -13.70 0.61
N ASP A 101 -15.07 -13.52 -0.69
CA ASP A 101 -14.04 -12.90 -1.52
C ASP A 101 -13.85 -11.42 -1.15
N GLY A 102 -14.95 -10.71 -0.89
CA GLY A 102 -14.91 -9.33 -0.39
C GLY A 102 -14.21 -9.20 0.98
N VAL A 103 -14.38 -10.19 1.86
CA VAL A 103 -13.69 -10.22 3.16
C VAL A 103 -12.19 -10.44 3.00
N VAL A 104 -11.80 -11.38 2.13
CA VAL A 104 -10.37 -11.62 1.85
C VAL A 104 -9.71 -10.36 1.29
N GLU A 105 -10.36 -9.68 0.35
CA GLU A 105 -9.89 -8.42 -0.21
C GLU A 105 -9.80 -7.32 0.86
N LEU A 106 -10.86 -7.15 1.66
CA LEU A 106 -10.92 -6.14 2.71
C LEU A 106 -9.82 -6.31 3.77
N VAL A 107 -9.64 -7.52 4.28
CA VAL A 107 -8.62 -7.84 5.30
C VAL A 107 -7.22 -7.54 4.74
N ALA A 108 -6.96 -8.00 3.53
CA ALA A 108 -5.68 -7.77 2.87
C ALA A 108 -5.43 -6.27 2.63
N GLN A 109 -6.46 -5.51 2.24
CA GLN A 109 -6.37 -4.07 2.00
C GLN A 109 -6.07 -3.32 3.29
N GLN A 110 -6.80 -3.61 4.36
CA GLN A 110 -6.59 -2.99 5.68
C GLN A 110 -5.18 -3.28 6.20
N PHE A 111 -4.67 -4.50 6.02
CA PHE A 111 -3.32 -4.85 6.43
C PHE A 111 -2.24 -4.07 5.66
N VAL A 112 -2.30 -4.09 4.32
CA VAL A 112 -1.30 -3.44 3.47
C VAL A 112 -1.33 -1.92 3.66
N GLN A 113 -2.54 -1.34 3.67
CA GLN A 113 -2.71 0.10 3.87
C GLN A 113 -2.28 0.52 5.27
N GLY A 114 -2.69 -0.20 6.32
CA GLY A 114 -2.29 0.10 7.70
C GLY A 114 -0.79 0.02 7.91
N SER A 115 -0.13 -0.97 7.31
CA SER A 115 1.33 -1.12 7.35
C SER A 115 2.07 0.02 6.65
N MET A 116 1.49 0.56 5.57
CA MET A 116 2.07 1.68 4.83
C MET A 116 1.75 3.05 5.41
N GLN A 117 0.60 3.22 6.09
CA GLN A 117 0.02 4.53 6.40
C GLN A 117 0.98 5.42 7.20
N VAL A 118 1.64 4.87 8.22
CA VAL A 118 2.56 5.66 9.06
C VAL A 118 3.78 6.13 8.27
N ALA A 119 4.40 5.23 7.51
CA ALA A 119 5.57 5.56 6.71
C ALA A 119 5.24 6.52 5.58
N LEU A 120 4.10 6.32 4.92
CA LEU A 120 3.63 7.13 3.81
C LEU A 120 3.21 8.53 4.27
N GLU A 121 2.27 8.64 5.20
CA GLU A 121 1.68 9.92 5.59
C GLU A 121 2.65 10.76 6.43
N HIS A 122 3.30 10.16 7.44
CA HIS A 122 4.06 10.94 8.42
C HIS A 122 5.53 11.14 8.05
N ARG A 123 6.11 10.31 7.18
CA ARG A 123 7.53 10.41 6.83
C ARG A 123 7.74 10.76 5.37
N PHE A 124 7.12 10.01 4.47
CA PHE A 124 7.40 10.15 3.05
C PHE A 124 6.72 11.37 2.43
N LYS A 125 5.40 11.53 2.62
CA LYS A 125 4.68 12.73 2.17
C LYS A 125 5.20 13.99 2.86
N TYR A 126 5.50 13.93 4.16
CA TYR A 126 6.14 15.04 4.87
C TYR A 126 7.50 15.42 4.28
N GLY A 127 8.35 14.43 3.97
CA GLY A 127 9.64 14.65 3.31
C GLY A 127 9.50 15.27 1.93
N LEU A 128 8.60 14.73 1.09
CA LEU A 128 8.29 15.29 -0.23
C LEU A 128 7.73 16.70 -0.14
N ASN A 129 6.86 16.97 0.83
CA ASN A 129 6.31 18.30 1.07
C ASN A 129 7.40 19.29 1.51
N SER A 130 8.32 18.88 2.38
CA SER A 130 9.45 19.70 2.82
C SER A 130 10.40 20.06 1.67
N LEU A 131 10.42 19.25 0.61
CA LEU A 131 11.19 19.48 -0.61
C LEU A 131 10.38 20.20 -1.71
N GLY A 132 9.09 20.50 -1.49
CA GLY A 132 8.20 21.10 -2.49
C GLY A 132 7.77 20.17 -3.63
N LEU A 133 8.01 18.85 -3.50
CA LEU A 133 7.81 17.86 -4.57
C LEU A 133 6.46 17.14 -4.47
N LEU A 134 5.74 17.29 -3.37
CA LEU A 134 4.45 16.62 -3.16
C LEU A 134 3.35 17.14 -4.11
N GLU A 135 3.33 18.45 -4.40
CA GLU A 135 2.38 19.01 -5.37
C GLU A 135 2.77 18.66 -6.81
N ALA A 136 4.08 18.59 -7.10
CA ALA A 136 4.59 18.21 -8.41
C ALA A 136 4.23 16.76 -8.78
N SER A 137 4.35 15.82 -7.82
CA SER A 137 4.02 14.40 -8.04
C SER A 137 2.53 14.13 -8.26
N GLY A 138 1.65 14.99 -7.72
CA GLY A 138 0.21 14.94 -8.00
C GLY A 138 -0.17 15.52 -9.37
N ASN A 139 0.46 16.63 -9.76
CA ASN A 139 0.13 17.37 -10.98
C ASN A 139 0.80 16.82 -12.25
N HIS A 140 1.96 16.16 -12.11
CA HIS A 140 2.74 15.61 -13.23
C HIS A 140 3.16 14.15 -13.00
N PRO A 141 2.22 13.23 -12.79
CA PRO A 141 2.53 11.84 -12.46
C PRO A 141 3.30 11.10 -13.58
N ASP A 142 3.21 11.55 -14.83
CA ASP A 142 3.93 10.96 -15.98
C ASP A 142 5.36 11.51 -16.13
N SER A 143 5.73 12.51 -15.34
CA SER A 143 7.08 13.09 -15.28
C SER A 143 7.92 12.52 -14.13
N PHE A 144 7.33 11.65 -13.31
CA PHE A 144 7.99 10.93 -12.22
C PHE A 144 8.05 9.44 -12.56
#